data_AF-E6K5C1-F1
#
_entry.id   AF-E6K5C1-F1
#
_cell.length_a   1.000
_cell.length_b   1.000
_cell.length_c   1.000
_cell.angle_alpha   90.00
_cell.angle_beta   90.00
_cell.angle_gamma   90.00
#
_symmetry.space_group_name_H-M   'P 1'
#
loop_
_entity.id
_entity.type
_entity.pdbx_description
1 polymer ?
#
loop_
_entity_poly.entity_id
_entity_poly.type
_entity_poly.pdbx_seq_one_letter_code
_entity_poly.pdbx_strand_id
1 'polypeptide(L)'
;MADNNTFVLFEEIKNKLETIYRELKELKEKENGSVSLPVQSTPAQSDEQKEQELLKQYEQRTKDVLNEYIGVQVRIKDEEAKSIDKLVANVLTMLHEWQEQKEQPKQQEHIHRHSFDIKSSKVFTTVVAVSVLCFVSLVGIFFLWQSKQQYKDDALKFRIIRVWRGCSPKEILWLNDVFDIHRNEKTIKLIKEKADGYDMDLKQKADSLMQKK
;
A
#
# COMPACT_ATOMS: atom_id res chain seq x y z
N MET A 1 -9.25 -15.84 -3.52
CA MET A 1 -7.88 -16.33 -3.72
C MET A 1 -7.50 -15.96 -5.13
N ALA A 2 -6.56 -15.02 -5.24
CA ALA A 2 -6.21 -14.32 -6.45
C ALA A 2 -5.28 -15.17 -7.35
N ASP A 3 -5.51 -15.08 -8.66
CA ASP A 3 -4.50 -15.00 -9.71
C ASP A 3 -3.65 -16.24 -10.05
N ASN A 4 -4.29 -17.39 -10.29
CA ASN A 4 -3.62 -18.56 -10.89
C ASN A 4 -3.63 -18.56 -12.44
N ASN A 5 -4.27 -17.60 -13.10
CA ASN A 5 -4.45 -17.58 -14.56
C ASN A 5 -3.23 -17.03 -15.33
N THR A 6 -2.45 -16.12 -14.74
CA THR A 6 -1.30 -15.49 -15.42
C THR A 6 -0.16 -16.48 -15.65
N PHE A 7 0.08 -17.38 -14.69
CA PHE A 7 1.12 -18.40 -14.81
C PHE A 7 0.81 -19.43 -15.90
N VAL A 8 -0.47 -19.84 -16.02
CA VAL A 8 -0.93 -20.77 -17.06
C VAL A 8 -0.76 -20.15 -18.45
N LEU A 9 -1.12 -18.88 -18.60
CA LEU A 9 -0.91 -18.13 -19.86
C LEU A 9 0.56 -18.04 -20.25
N PHE A 10 1.46 -17.83 -19.28
CA PHE A 10 2.89 -17.73 -19.56
C PHE A 10 3.48 -19.07 -20.03
N GLU A 11 3.12 -20.18 -19.39
CA GLU A 11 3.54 -21.52 -19.83
C GLU A 11 2.96 -21.90 -21.20
N GLU A 12 1.72 -21.51 -21.49
CA GLU A 12 1.14 -21.74 -22.83
C GLU A 12 1.88 -20.95 -23.93
N ILE A 13 2.21 -19.68 -23.67
CA ILE A 13 2.96 -18.84 -24.61
C ILE A 13 4.35 -19.44 -24.88
N LYS A 14 5.03 -19.89 -23.83
CA LYS A 14 6.35 -20.51 -23.92
C LYS A 14 6.35 -21.76 -24.81
N ASN A 15 5.38 -22.66 -24.62
CA ASN A 15 5.27 -23.88 -25.43
C ASN A 15 4.98 -23.57 -26.91
N LYS A 16 4.15 -22.55 -27.20
CA LYS A 16 3.88 -22.15 -28.59
C LYS A 16 5.14 -21.59 -29.27
N LEU A 17 5.94 -20.80 -28.56
CA LEU A 17 7.17 -20.24 -29.10
C LEU A 17 8.22 -21.32 -29.42
N GLU A 18 8.35 -22.32 -28.55
CA GLU A 18 9.28 -23.44 -28.75
C GLU A 18 8.89 -24.30 -29.97
N THR A 19 7.58 -24.46 -30.21
CA THR A 19 7.05 -25.16 -31.39
C THR A 19 7.41 -24.42 -32.68
N ILE A 20 7.17 -23.10 -32.73
CA ILE A 20 7.52 -22.26 -33.89
C ILE A 20 9.02 -22.31 -34.19
N TYR A 21 9.86 -22.31 -33.15
CA TYR A 21 11.31 -22.38 -33.32
C TYR A 21 11.75 -23.70 -33.98
N ARG A 22 11.12 -24.83 -33.64
CA ARG A 22 11.40 -26.12 -34.31
C ARG A 22 10.97 -26.11 -35.77
N GLU A 23 9.78 -25.59 -36.08
CA GLU A 23 9.28 -25.52 -37.45
C GLU A 23 10.17 -24.65 -38.35
N LEU A 24 10.63 -23.50 -37.85
CA LEU A 24 11.57 -22.64 -38.58
C LEU A 24 12.94 -23.31 -38.81
N LYS A 25 13.42 -24.10 -37.84
CA LYS A 25 14.66 -24.86 -38.00
C LYS A 25 14.52 -25.91 -39.11
N GLU A 26 13.40 -26.63 -39.16
CA GLU A 26 13.13 -27.61 -40.21
C GLU A 26 12.96 -26.97 -41.61
N LEU A 27 12.34 -25.79 -41.70
CA LEU A 27 12.23 -25.06 -42.96
C LEU A 27 13.59 -24.57 -43.48
N LYS A 28 14.45 -24.07 -42.59
CA LYS A 28 15.81 -23.63 -42.94
C LYS A 28 16.70 -24.78 -43.42
N GLU A 29 16.48 -26.01 -42.94
CA GLU A 29 17.20 -27.18 -43.42
C GLU A 29 16.70 -27.66 -44.80
N LYS A 30 15.46 -27.34 -45.20
CA LYS A 30 14.88 -27.68 -46.51
C LYS A 30 15.22 -26.69 -47.64
N GLU A 31 15.59 -25.45 -47.34
CA GLU A 31 15.95 -24.43 -48.33
C GLU A 31 17.38 -24.57 -48.91
N ASN A 32 18.27 -25.29 -48.24
CA ASN A 32 19.66 -25.49 -48.70
C ASN A 32 19.84 -26.57 -49.79
N GLY A 33 18.74 -27.01 -50.44
CA GLY A 33 18.75 -27.94 -51.56
C GLY A 33 18.59 -27.22 -52.91
N SER A 34 19.70 -27.06 -53.63
CA SER A 34 19.88 -26.43 -54.94
C SER A 34 18.80 -26.69 -56.02
N VAL A 35 18.37 -25.66 -56.75
CA VAL A 35 17.95 -25.77 -58.17
C VAL A 35 18.30 -24.49 -58.93
N SER A 36 19.17 -24.64 -59.94
CA SER A 36 19.55 -23.66 -60.97
C SER A 36 18.78 -23.91 -62.26
N LEU A 37 18.56 -22.90 -63.12
CA LEU A 37 18.21 -22.99 -64.56
C LEU A 37 18.31 -21.58 -65.22
N PRO A 38 18.37 -21.44 -66.58
CA PRO A 38 19.55 -20.90 -67.25
C PRO A 38 19.30 -19.73 -68.23
N VAL A 39 20.41 -19.29 -68.81
CA VAL A 39 20.72 -18.22 -69.79
C VAL A 39 20.08 -18.41 -71.18
N GLN A 40 19.75 -17.30 -71.89
CA GLN A 40 20.13 -16.97 -73.29
C GLN A 40 19.42 -15.67 -73.76
N SER A 41 20.11 -14.58 -74.14
CA SER A 41 20.91 -14.27 -75.36
C SER A 41 20.08 -13.68 -76.53
N THR A 42 20.28 -12.39 -76.79
CA THR A 42 19.76 -11.52 -77.89
C THR A 42 20.24 -11.95 -79.29
N PRO A 43 19.62 -11.52 -80.42
CA PRO A 43 20.27 -10.47 -81.22
C PRO A 43 19.36 -9.55 -82.10
N ALA A 44 19.67 -8.24 -82.04
CA ALA A 44 19.89 -7.25 -83.12
C ALA A 44 18.88 -7.02 -84.28
N GLN A 45 18.34 -5.78 -84.26
CA GLN A 45 18.35 -4.77 -85.33
C GLN A 45 17.07 -4.57 -86.17
N SER A 46 16.03 -4.06 -85.50
CA SER A 46 15.11 -3.02 -86.03
C SER A 46 14.81 -1.97 -84.95
N ASP A 47 15.69 -1.86 -83.96
CA ASP A 47 15.28 -1.58 -82.58
C ASP A 47 15.17 -0.10 -82.24
N GLU A 48 16.00 0.78 -82.81
CA GLU A 48 16.14 2.15 -82.30
C GLU A 48 14.87 3.02 -82.46
N GLN A 49 14.13 2.92 -83.57
CA GLN A 49 12.90 3.71 -83.76
C GLN A 49 11.71 3.16 -82.96
N LYS A 50 11.58 1.83 -82.86
CA LYS A 50 10.56 1.18 -82.02
C LYS A 50 10.83 1.39 -80.54
N GLU A 51 12.10 1.30 -80.12
CA GLU A 51 12.52 1.63 -78.77
C GLU A 51 12.25 3.09 -78.44
N GLN A 52 12.46 4.02 -79.38
CA GLN A 52 12.21 5.44 -79.12
C GLN A 52 10.70 5.76 -78.99
N GLU A 53 9.82 5.12 -79.76
CA GLU A 53 8.36 5.22 -79.57
C GLU A 53 7.89 4.54 -78.26
N LEU A 54 8.41 3.34 -77.97
CA LEU A 54 8.13 2.65 -76.71
C LEU A 54 8.61 3.46 -75.51
N LEU A 55 9.79 4.09 -75.57
CA LEU A 55 10.32 4.96 -74.53
C LEU A 55 9.43 6.19 -74.31
N LYS A 56 8.95 6.84 -75.38
CA LYS A 56 7.97 7.94 -75.25
C LYS A 56 6.65 7.47 -74.64
N GLN A 57 6.19 6.28 -75.00
CA GLN A 57 5.00 5.67 -74.41
C GLN A 57 5.20 5.33 -72.93
N TYR A 58 6.35 4.77 -72.56
CA TYR A 58 6.72 4.51 -71.15
C TYR A 58 6.89 5.81 -70.37
N GLU A 59 7.46 6.86 -70.96
CA GLU A 59 7.58 8.19 -70.36
C GLU A 59 6.18 8.78 -70.09
N GLN A 60 5.28 8.71 -71.07
CA GLN A 60 3.90 9.18 -70.90
C GLN A 60 3.18 8.38 -69.81
N ARG A 61 3.29 7.05 -69.82
CA ARG A 61 2.68 6.18 -68.81
C ARG A 61 3.25 6.44 -67.41
N THR A 62 4.54 6.71 -67.30
CA THR A 62 5.20 7.02 -66.03
C THR A 62 4.74 8.39 -65.51
N LYS A 63 4.57 9.39 -66.39
CA LYS A 63 4.00 10.69 -66.05
C LYS A 63 2.55 10.57 -65.58
N ASP A 64 1.73 9.75 -66.24
CA ASP A 64 0.33 9.54 -65.87
C ASP A 64 0.22 8.86 -64.49
N VAL A 65 1.01 7.81 -64.24
CA VAL A 65 1.07 7.13 -62.93
C VAL A 65 1.58 8.06 -61.83
N LEU A 66 2.60 8.87 -62.11
CA LEU A 66 3.12 9.85 -61.16
C LEU A 66 2.07 10.91 -60.82
N ASN A 67 1.30 11.38 -61.81
CA ASN A 67 0.24 12.36 -61.60
C ASN A 67 -0.93 11.76 -60.79
N GLU A 68 -1.28 10.49 -61.03
CA GLU A 68 -2.26 9.77 -60.23
C GLU A 68 -1.80 9.64 -58.76
N TYR A 69 -0.52 9.28 -58.54
CA TYR A 69 0.08 9.20 -57.22
C TYR A 69 0.08 10.55 -56.50
N ILE A 70 0.44 11.64 -57.19
CA ILE A 70 0.38 13.01 -56.64
C ILE A 70 -1.06 13.35 -56.24
N GLY A 71 -2.04 13.03 -57.09
CA GLY A 71 -3.45 13.25 -56.79
C GLY A 71 -3.93 12.48 -55.56
N VAL A 72 -3.50 11.21 -55.40
CA VAL A 72 -3.80 10.41 -54.20
C VAL A 72 -3.15 11.02 -52.96
N GLN A 73 -1.88 11.41 -53.03
CA GLN A 73 -1.15 12.02 -51.91
C GLN A 73 -1.77 13.34 -51.45
N VAL A 74 -2.24 14.19 -52.37
CA VAL A 74 -2.93 15.43 -52.03
C VAL A 74 -4.24 15.14 -51.29
N ARG A 75 -5.04 14.16 -51.76
CA ARG A 75 -6.29 13.77 -51.09
C ARG A 75 -6.06 13.19 -49.70
N ILE A 76 -5.01 12.38 -49.52
CA ILE A 76 -4.65 11.83 -48.21
C ILE A 76 -4.29 12.95 -47.25
N LYS A 77 -3.44 13.90 -47.67
CA LYS A 77 -3.04 15.03 -46.83
C LYS A 77 -4.21 15.97 -46.49
N ASP A 78 -5.14 16.16 -47.42
CA ASP A 78 -6.34 16.97 -47.19
C ASP A 78 -7.27 16.33 -46.15
N GLU A 79 -7.48 15.01 -46.23
CA GLU A 79 -8.28 14.27 -45.24
C GLU A 79 -7.57 14.20 -43.87
N GLU A 80 -6.24 14.04 -43.85
CA GLU A 80 -5.44 14.11 -42.62
C GLU A 80 -5.58 15.48 -41.95
N ALA A 81 -5.44 16.57 -42.70
CA ALA A 81 -5.62 17.93 -42.17
C ALA A 81 -7.01 18.13 -41.57
N LYS A 82 -8.06 17.70 -42.30
CA LYS A 82 -9.45 17.75 -41.83
C LYS A 82 -9.67 16.91 -40.57
N SER A 83 -9.02 15.76 -40.46
CA SER A 83 -9.10 14.91 -39.27
C SER A 83 -8.43 15.55 -38.05
N ILE A 84 -7.29 16.23 -38.26
CA ILE A 84 -6.56 16.97 -37.22
C ILE A 84 -7.40 18.16 -36.74
N ASP A 85 -7.99 18.93 -37.65
CA ASP A 85 -8.87 20.05 -37.30
C ASP A 85 -10.06 19.59 -36.45
N LYS A 86 -10.67 18.45 -36.82
CA LYS A 86 -11.75 17.84 -36.04
C LYS A 86 -11.29 17.40 -34.65
N LEU A 87 -10.10 16.82 -34.53
CA LEU A 87 -9.52 16.42 -33.24
C LEU A 87 -9.25 17.65 -32.36
N VAL A 88 -8.66 18.69 -32.93
CA VAL A 88 -8.38 19.96 -32.23
C VAL A 88 -9.68 20.58 -31.72
N ALA A 89 -10.73 20.64 -32.55
CA ALA A 89 -12.03 21.17 -32.13
C ALA A 89 -12.66 20.36 -30.97
N ASN A 90 -12.54 19.03 -30.99
CA ASN A 90 -13.08 18.17 -29.94
C ASN A 90 -12.30 18.30 -28.61
N VAL A 91 -10.97 18.47 -28.68
CA VAL A 91 -10.15 18.71 -27.48
C VAL A 91 -10.45 20.09 -26.89
N LEU A 92 -10.64 21.11 -27.74
CA LEU A 92 -10.91 22.47 -27.30
C LEU A 92 -12.29 22.59 -26.63
N THR A 93 -13.28 21.86 -27.14
CA THR A 93 -14.63 21.77 -26.53
C THR A 93 -14.60 21.04 -25.20
N MET A 94 -13.94 19.88 -25.09
CA MET A 94 -13.78 19.19 -23.80
C MET A 94 -13.02 20.04 -22.77
N LEU A 95 -12.02 20.81 -23.20
CA LEU A 95 -11.30 21.72 -22.32
C LEU A 95 -12.21 22.83 -21.79
N HIS A 96 -13.06 23.40 -22.65
CA HIS A 96 -14.04 24.41 -22.27
C HIS A 96 -15.08 23.86 -21.28
N GLU A 97 -15.66 22.69 -21.58
CA GLU A 97 -16.61 22.01 -20.69
C GLU A 97 -15.98 21.71 -19.32
N TRP A 98 -14.72 21.27 -19.29
CA TRP A 98 -14.00 21.02 -18.05
C TRP A 98 -13.72 22.30 -17.25
N GLN A 99 -13.47 23.41 -17.95
CA GLN A 99 -13.24 24.71 -17.32
C GLN A 99 -14.53 25.30 -16.73
N GLU A 100 -15.66 25.16 -17.44
CA GLU A 100 -16.99 25.52 -16.93
C GLU A 100 -17.42 24.63 -15.75
N GLN A 101 -17.10 23.32 -15.80
CA GLN A 101 -17.39 22.41 -14.70
C GLN A 101 -16.62 22.75 -13.42
N LYS A 102 -15.40 23.30 -13.56
CA LYS A 102 -14.62 23.83 -12.42
C LYS A 102 -15.16 25.16 -11.87
N GLU A 103 -15.88 25.93 -12.68
CA GLU A 103 -16.48 27.21 -12.29
C GLU A 103 -17.89 27.07 -11.70
N GLN A 104 -18.51 25.89 -11.76
CA GLN A 104 -19.76 25.65 -11.04
C GLN A 104 -19.57 25.90 -9.52
N PRO A 105 -20.55 26.54 -8.87
CA PRO A 105 -20.39 27.02 -7.50
C PRO A 105 -20.06 25.83 -6.61
N LYS A 106 -18.93 25.94 -5.89
CA LYS A 106 -18.56 25.07 -4.76
C LYS A 106 -19.83 24.67 -4.05
N GLN A 107 -20.16 23.38 -4.05
CA GLN A 107 -21.28 22.83 -3.29
C GLN A 107 -21.23 23.48 -1.92
N GLN A 108 -22.24 24.29 -1.64
CA GLN A 108 -22.35 24.98 -0.36
C GLN A 108 -22.69 23.92 0.66
N GLU A 109 -21.62 23.28 1.14
CA GLU A 109 -21.64 22.30 2.20
C GLU A 109 -22.17 23.05 3.42
N HIS A 110 -23.46 22.85 3.74
CA HIS A 110 -24.04 23.24 5.01
C HIS A 110 -23.43 22.34 6.11
N ILE A 111 -22.10 22.39 6.26
CA ILE A 111 -21.41 21.88 7.42
C ILE A 111 -21.79 22.83 8.55
N HIS A 112 -22.49 22.33 9.56
CA HIS A 112 -22.54 22.96 10.87
C HIS A 112 -21.11 22.98 11.44
N ARG A 113 -20.29 23.93 10.98
CA ARG A 113 -18.96 24.17 11.53
C ARG A 113 -19.16 24.82 12.88
N HIS A 114 -18.96 24.04 13.94
CA HIS A 114 -18.70 24.59 15.26
C HIS A 114 -17.29 25.19 15.24
N SER A 115 -17.15 26.38 14.65
CA SER A 115 -15.93 27.16 14.72
C SER A 115 -15.87 27.76 16.12
N PHE A 116 -15.22 27.08 17.06
CA PHE A 116 -14.87 27.68 18.33
C PHE A 116 -13.80 28.75 18.08
N ASP A 117 -14.21 30.02 18.09
CA ASP A 117 -13.29 31.13 18.00
C ASP A 117 -12.55 31.31 19.32
N ILE A 118 -11.40 30.62 19.45
CA ILE A 118 -10.51 30.71 20.63
C ILE A 118 -9.81 32.09 20.67
N LYS A 119 -10.04 32.98 19.70
CA LYS A 119 -9.44 34.32 19.66
C LYS A 119 -9.92 35.24 20.80
N SER A 120 -11.04 34.92 21.44
CA SER A 120 -11.45 35.58 22.69
C SER A 120 -10.50 35.16 23.83
N SER A 121 -9.65 36.09 24.28
CA SER A 121 -8.68 35.83 25.36
C SER A 121 -9.33 35.24 26.61
N LYS A 122 -10.57 35.64 26.91
CA LYS A 122 -11.34 35.14 28.05
C LYS A 122 -11.66 33.65 27.91
N VAL A 123 -12.11 33.21 26.74
CA VAL A 123 -12.45 31.80 26.49
C VAL A 123 -11.18 30.95 26.55
N PHE A 124 -10.09 31.40 25.92
CA PHE A 124 -8.80 30.72 26.02
C PHE A 124 -8.33 30.57 27.47
N THR A 125 -8.36 31.65 28.27
CA THR A 125 -7.98 31.60 29.69
C THR A 125 -8.89 30.65 30.48
N THR A 126 -10.20 30.63 30.23
CA THR A 126 -11.09 29.69 30.92
C THR A 126 -10.80 28.22 30.57
N VAL A 127 -10.52 27.92 29.30
CA VAL A 127 -10.17 26.56 28.86
C VAL A 127 -8.84 26.12 29.48
N VAL A 128 -7.86 27.02 29.55
CA VAL A 128 -6.58 26.76 30.23
C VAL A 128 -6.78 26.54 31.73
N ALA A 129 -7.60 27.34 32.40
CA ALA A 129 -7.87 27.18 33.82
C ALA A 129 -8.57 25.84 34.13
N VAL A 130 -9.58 25.48 33.32
CA VAL A 130 -10.30 24.21 33.45
C VAL A 130 -9.38 23.03 33.15
N SER A 131 -8.53 23.13 32.12
CA SER A 131 -7.60 22.04 31.79
C SER A 131 -6.59 21.80 32.90
N VAL A 132 -5.99 22.86 33.46
CA VAL A 132 -5.09 22.76 34.62
C VAL A 132 -5.81 22.14 35.83
N LEU A 133 -7.03 22.56 36.13
CA LEU A 133 -7.83 21.98 37.21
C LEU A 133 -8.11 20.48 37.00
N CYS A 134 -8.42 20.08 35.76
CA CYS A 134 -8.59 18.68 35.39
C CYS A 134 -7.29 17.89 35.55
N PHE A 135 -6.13 18.42 35.13
CA PHE A 135 -4.84 17.76 35.30
C PHE A 135 -4.47 17.57 36.78
N VAL A 136 -4.65 18.59 37.61
CA VAL A 136 -4.41 18.48 39.06
C VAL A 136 -5.30 17.40 39.67
N SER A 137 -6.57 17.33 39.23
CA SER A 137 -7.51 16.30 39.68
C SER A 137 -7.09 14.90 39.25
N LEU A 138 -6.65 14.72 38.00
CA LEU A 138 -6.15 13.44 37.48
C LEU A 138 -4.89 12.98 38.23
N VAL A 139 -3.94 13.89 38.47
CA VAL A 139 -2.73 13.61 39.25
C VAL A 139 -3.10 13.21 40.68
N GLY A 140 -4.03 13.93 41.32
CA GLY A 140 -4.52 13.59 42.65
C GLY A 140 -5.14 12.19 42.73
N ILE A 141 -5.97 11.81 41.74
CA ILE A 141 -6.57 10.48 41.65
C ILE A 141 -5.49 9.40 41.45
N PHE A 142 -4.49 9.67 40.61
CA PHE A 142 -3.38 8.75 40.39
C PHE A 142 -2.57 8.52 41.67
N PHE A 143 -2.22 9.58 42.39
CA PHE A 143 -1.52 9.47 43.68
C PHE A 143 -2.35 8.70 44.71
N LEU A 144 -3.65 8.97 44.79
CA LEU A 144 -4.55 8.22 45.69
C LEU A 144 -4.58 6.72 45.35
N TRP A 145 -4.61 6.37 44.07
CA TRP A 145 -4.55 4.98 43.64
C TRP A 145 -3.20 4.33 43.99
N GLN A 146 -2.09 5.02 43.72
CA GLN A 146 -0.74 4.59 44.09
C GLN A 146 -0.62 4.35 45.61
N SER A 147 -1.06 5.29 46.44
CA SER A 147 -1.03 5.14 47.90
C SER A 147 -1.88 3.96 48.39
N LYS A 148 -3.06 3.74 47.81
CA LYS A 148 -3.89 2.56 48.15
C LYS A 148 -3.21 1.25 47.77
N GLN A 149 -2.50 1.23 46.65
CA GLN A 149 -1.77 0.04 46.21
C GLN A 149 -0.58 -0.23 47.14
N GLN A 150 0.21 0.79 47.45
CA GLN A 150 1.33 0.71 48.39
C GLN A 150 0.86 0.24 49.77
N TYR A 151 -0.26 0.75 50.29
CA TYR A 151 -0.82 0.30 51.56
C TYR A 151 -1.16 -1.20 51.57
N LYS A 152 -1.75 -1.73 50.49
CA LYS A 152 -2.04 -3.16 50.37
C LYS A 152 -0.76 -3.99 50.31
N ASP A 153 0.22 -3.50 49.57
CA ASP A 153 1.51 -4.15 49.40
C ASP A 153 2.28 -4.18 50.73
N ASP A 154 2.33 -3.07 51.45
CA ASP A 154 2.97 -2.99 52.77
C ASP A 154 2.27 -3.86 53.81
N ALA A 155 0.93 -3.90 53.82
CA ALA A 155 0.18 -4.82 54.67
C ALA A 155 0.57 -6.28 54.39
N LEU A 156 0.78 -6.65 53.13
CA LEU A 156 1.24 -7.98 52.75
C LEU A 156 2.70 -8.23 53.15
N LYS A 157 3.59 -7.23 53.00
CA LYS A 157 4.99 -7.29 53.48
C LYS A 157 5.05 -7.59 54.98
N PHE A 158 4.24 -6.92 55.80
CA PHE A 158 4.20 -7.18 57.25
C PHE A 158 3.67 -8.58 57.59
N ARG A 159 2.63 -9.05 56.87
CA ARG A 159 2.09 -10.40 57.08
C ARG A 159 3.14 -11.46 56.79
N ILE A 160 3.86 -11.37 55.67
CA ILE A 160 4.87 -12.38 55.33
C ILE A 160 6.08 -12.35 56.27
N ILE A 161 6.52 -11.16 56.71
CA ILE A 161 7.56 -11.03 57.74
C ILE A 161 7.13 -11.72 59.04
N ARG A 162 5.84 -11.62 59.41
CA ARG A 162 5.29 -12.33 60.58
C ARG A 162 5.35 -13.85 60.41
N VAL A 163 5.11 -14.37 59.20
CA VAL A 163 5.26 -15.80 58.90
C VAL A 163 6.71 -16.27 59.08
N TRP A 164 7.69 -15.43 58.70
CA TRP A 164 9.11 -15.76 58.80
C TRP A 164 9.67 -15.70 60.23
N ARG A 165 8.92 -15.15 61.20
CA ARG A 165 9.32 -15.04 62.63
C ARG A 165 10.66 -14.31 62.85
N GLY A 166 10.94 -13.34 62.00
CA GLY A 166 12.22 -12.65 61.90
C GLY A 166 12.61 -12.52 60.43
N CYS A 167 13.33 -11.47 60.07
CA CYS A 167 13.72 -11.24 58.68
C CYS A 167 15.18 -10.78 58.63
N SER A 168 15.97 -11.39 57.73
CA SER A 168 17.35 -10.95 57.50
C SER A 168 17.38 -9.74 56.56
N PRO A 169 18.42 -8.87 56.61
CA PRO A 169 18.52 -7.71 55.71
C PRO A 169 18.44 -8.09 54.22
N LYS A 170 18.93 -9.28 53.86
CA LYS A 170 18.86 -9.82 52.49
C LYS A 170 17.44 -10.14 52.06
N GLU A 171 16.64 -10.71 52.95
CA GLU A 171 15.22 -11.01 52.70
C GLU A 171 14.39 -9.73 52.59
N ILE A 172 14.67 -8.71 53.40
CA ILE A 172 14.00 -7.39 53.29
C ILE A 172 14.30 -6.78 51.93
N LEU A 173 15.56 -6.83 51.49
CA LEU A 173 15.98 -6.26 50.21
C LEU A 173 15.35 -7.01 49.03
N TRP A 174 15.30 -8.34 49.09
CA TRP A 174 14.57 -9.17 48.11
C TRP A 174 13.07 -8.87 48.11
N LEU A 175 12.46 -8.72 49.29
CA LEU A 175 11.04 -8.41 49.41
C LEU A 175 10.72 -7.02 48.84
N ASN A 176 11.59 -6.04 49.05
CA ASN A 176 11.40 -4.72 48.44
C ASN A 176 11.59 -4.76 46.92
N ASP A 177 12.55 -5.55 46.43
CA ASP A 177 12.75 -5.73 44.99
C ASP A 177 11.51 -6.35 44.32
N VAL A 178 10.92 -7.40 44.90
CA VAL A 178 9.73 -8.09 44.35
C VAL A 178 8.47 -7.21 44.35
N PHE A 179 8.33 -6.25 45.28
CA PHE A 179 7.14 -5.41 45.40
C PHE A 179 7.26 -4.04 44.73
N ASP A 180 8.46 -3.45 44.74
CA ASP A 180 8.68 -2.04 44.38
C ASP A 180 9.51 -1.87 43.09
N ILE A 181 10.63 -2.60 42.95
CA ILE A 181 11.55 -2.44 41.80
C ILE A 181 11.17 -3.33 40.61
N HIS A 182 10.99 -4.63 40.86
CA HIS A 182 10.67 -5.66 39.87
C HIS A 182 9.36 -6.34 40.26
N ARG A 183 8.25 -5.59 40.20
CA ARG A 183 6.93 -6.06 40.60
C ARG A 183 6.56 -7.36 39.88
N ASN A 184 6.63 -8.48 40.60
CA ASN A 184 6.31 -9.80 40.05
C ASN A 184 4.99 -10.31 40.64
N GLU A 185 3.90 -10.16 39.89
CA GLU A 185 2.56 -10.54 40.35
C GLU A 185 2.44 -12.02 40.73
N LYS A 186 3.17 -12.91 40.05
CA LYS A 186 3.16 -14.35 40.36
C LYS A 186 3.77 -14.60 41.73
N THR A 187 4.93 -13.99 42.01
CA THR A 187 5.60 -14.11 43.30
C THR A 187 4.77 -13.46 44.41
N ILE A 188 4.20 -12.28 44.17
CA ILE A 188 3.31 -11.60 45.12
C ILE A 188 2.10 -12.47 45.46
N LYS A 189 1.51 -13.16 44.47
CA LYS A 189 0.39 -14.09 44.70
C LYS A 189 0.78 -15.27 45.58
N LEU A 190 1.96 -15.86 45.36
CA LEU A 190 2.49 -16.95 46.19
C LEU A 190 2.76 -16.48 47.64
N ILE A 191 3.32 -15.27 47.79
CA ILE A 191 3.54 -14.65 49.11
C ILE A 191 2.21 -14.46 49.84
N LYS A 192 1.18 -14.00 49.12
CA LYS A 192 -0.17 -13.84 49.66
C LYS A 192 -0.77 -15.16 50.13
N GLU A 193 -0.71 -16.20 49.30
CA GLU A 193 -1.23 -17.53 49.66
C GLU A 193 -0.53 -18.10 50.91
N LYS A 194 0.80 -17.93 50.98
CA LYS A 194 1.58 -18.36 52.16
C LYS A 194 1.21 -17.59 53.43
N ALA A 195 1.01 -16.28 53.31
CA ALA A 195 0.57 -15.44 54.43
C ALA A 195 -0.85 -15.79 54.91
N ASP A 196 -1.79 -15.92 53.97
CA ASP A 196 -3.18 -16.25 54.27
C ASP A 196 -3.30 -17.67 54.86
N GLY A 197 -2.53 -18.64 54.37
CA GLY A 197 -2.49 -20.01 54.92
C GLY A 197 -1.98 -20.05 56.36
N TYR A 198 -0.89 -19.33 56.67
CA TYR A 198 -0.38 -19.23 58.04
C TYR A 198 -1.40 -18.58 59.00
N ASP A 199 -2.09 -17.53 58.54
CA ASP A 199 -3.12 -16.86 59.34
C ASP A 199 -4.32 -17.78 59.61
N MET A 200 -4.67 -18.63 58.64
CA MET A 200 -5.74 -19.63 58.78
C MET A 200 -5.36 -20.73 59.78
N ASP A 201 -4.12 -21.24 59.72
CA ASP A 201 -3.60 -22.21 60.69
C ASP A 201 -3.56 -21.64 62.11
N LEU A 202 -3.11 -20.38 62.25
CA LEU A 202 -3.12 -19.69 63.53
C LEU A 202 -4.52 -19.54 64.09
N LYS A 203 -5.49 -19.18 63.23
CA LYS A 203 -6.90 -19.06 63.62
C LYS A 203 -7.45 -20.41 64.07
N GLN A 204 -7.25 -21.48 63.31
CA GLN A 204 -7.71 -22.82 63.67
C GLN A 204 -7.12 -23.28 65.00
N LYS A 205 -5.83 -23.02 65.23
CA LYS A 205 -5.16 -23.36 66.50
C LYS A 205 -5.72 -22.56 67.67
N ALA A 206 -5.99 -21.27 67.48
CA ALA A 206 -6.62 -20.42 68.50
C ALA A 206 -8.05 -20.89 68.83
N ASP A 207 -8.86 -21.19 67.80
CA ASP A 207 -10.23 -21.69 67.96
C ASP A 207 -10.24 -23.05 68.69
N SER A 208 -9.31 -23.94 68.33
CA SER A 208 -9.13 -25.24 69.01
C SER A 208 -8.76 -25.09 70.49
N LEU A 209 -7.97 -24.08 70.84
CA LEU A 209 -7.60 -23.78 72.23
C LEU A 209 -8.77 -23.18 73.01
N MET A 210 -9.60 -22.34 72.38
CA MET A 210 -10.80 -21.80 73.02
C MET A 210 -11.86 -22.87 73.29
N GLN A 211 -12.02 -23.86 72.40
CA GLN A 211 -12.97 -24.96 72.59
C GLN A 211 -12.54 -25.98 73.65
N LYS A 212 -11.24 -26.05 73.98
CA LYS A 212 -10.70 -26.93 75.03
C LYS A 212 -10.76 -26.31 76.43
N LYS A 213 -11.31 -25.10 76.56
CA LYS A 213 -11.42 -24.35 77.82
C LYS A 213 -12.89 -24.26 78.24
#